data_AF-A0A6P0LBS3-F1
#
_entry.id   AF-A0A6P0LBS3-F1
#
_cell.length_a   1.000
_cell.length_b   1.000
_cell.length_c   1.000
_cell.angle_alpha   90.00
_cell.angle_beta   90.00
_cell.angle_gamma   90.00
#
_symmetry.space_group_name_H-M   'P 1'
#
loop_
_entity.id
_entity.type
_entity.pdbx_description
1 polymer ?
#
loop_
_entity_poly.entity_id
_entity_poly.type
_entity_poly.pdbx_seq_one_letter_code
_entity_poly.pdbx_strand_id
1 'polypeptide(L)'
;PKIVAHLLAAPAKIQEGAILAREGKIEEAISAYQEAQKLNPDIDLNQDTEEIDKDPKIVAHLLAAQPKVIEGAILAREGKIKEAISAYQEAQKLNPDIDLNPDTEEIDKDPKTVVQHFATQRKVRLGRWLARRGKIEKAISVYQEAQKLNPDIDLNPYTEEIDKDPKTVAHLLAALAKVHQGGKLARKGEIQKAISVYQEAQKLYPDIDLNSKTKEVDKDPKTVAQQLNRDSK
;
A
#
# COMPACT_ATOMS: atom_id res chain seq x y z
N PRO A 1 -14.47 -42.78 -13.99
CA PRO A 1 -15.55 -41.78 -14.23
C PRO A 1 -16.15 -41.17 -12.94
N LYS A 2 -16.71 -41.96 -12.01
CA LYS A 2 -17.29 -41.45 -10.74
C LYS A 2 -16.27 -40.81 -9.79
N ILE A 3 -15.06 -41.36 -9.69
CA ILE A 3 -14.00 -40.85 -8.79
C ILE A 3 -13.50 -39.48 -9.27
N VAL A 4 -13.29 -39.30 -10.59
CA VAL A 4 -12.87 -38.03 -11.18
C VAL A 4 -13.95 -36.95 -11.07
N ALA A 5 -15.24 -37.32 -11.19
CA ALA A 5 -16.35 -36.39 -11.00
C ALA A 5 -16.47 -35.92 -9.54
N HIS A 6 -16.26 -36.79 -8.55
CA HIS A 6 -16.22 -36.39 -7.13
C HIS A 6 -15.00 -35.51 -6.81
N LEU A 7 -13.85 -35.78 -7.43
CA LEU A 7 -12.61 -35.02 -7.20
C LEU A 7 -12.73 -33.53 -7.62
N LEU A 8 -13.49 -33.24 -8.67
CA LEU A 8 -13.71 -31.88 -9.16
C LEU A 8 -14.96 -31.19 -8.55
N ALA A 9 -15.90 -31.98 -8.04
CA ALA A 9 -17.15 -31.44 -7.48
C ALA A 9 -16.94 -30.74 -6.13
N ALA A 10 -16.05 -31.23 -5.27
CA ALA A 10 -15.80 -30.61 -3.96
C ALA A 10 -15.13 -29.21 -4.09
N PRO A 11 -14.07 -29.03 -4.92
CA PRO A 11 -13.52 -27.71 -5.19
C PRO A 11 -14.52 -26.75 -5.85
N ALA A 12 -15.37 -27.24 -6.76
CA ALA A 12 -16.41 -26.41 -7.37
C ALA A 12 -17.42 -25.89 -6.33
N LYS A 13 -17.79 -26.73 -5.36
CA LYS A 13 -18.67 -26.36 -4.24
C LYS A 13 -18.03 -25.36 -3.29
N ILE A 14 -16.71 -25.43 -3.08
CA ILE A 14 -15.95 -24.40 -2.34
C ILE A 14 -15.98 -23.06 -3.05
N GLN A 15 -15.74 -23.05 -4.37
CA GLN A 15 -15.80 -21.82 -5.16
C GLN A 15 -17.19 -21.20 -5.15
N GLU A 16 -18.23 -22.02 -5.30
CA GLU A 16 -19.63 -21.59 -5.16
C GLU A 16 -19.88 -20.96 -3.77
N GLY A 17 -19.48 -21.65 -2.70
CA GLY A 17 -19.60 -21.14 -1.33
C GLY A 17 -18.88 -19.81 -1.12
N ALA A 18 -17.67 -19.67 -1.66
CA ALA A 18 -16.88 -18.44 -1.54
C ALA A 18 -17.51 -17.25 -2.27
N ILE A 19 -18.09 -17.49 -3.45
CA ILE A 19 -18.83 -16.46 -4.20
C ILE A 19 -20.07 -16.03 -3.42
N LEU A 20 -20.88 -17.00 -2.95
CA LEU A 20 -22.09 -16.74 -2.18
C LEU A 20 -21.80 -15.98 -0.88
N ALA A 21 -20.73 -16.33 -0.17
CA ALA A 21 -20.30 -15.65 1.04
C ALA A 21 -19.95 -14.19 0.76
N ARG A 22 -19.15 -13.92 -0.28
CA ARG A 22 -18.76 -12.55 -0.67
C ARG A 22 -19.95 -11.73 -1.18
N GLU A 23 -21.01 -12.37 -1.69
CA GLU A 23 -22.30 -11.72 -2.01
C GLU A 23 -23.19 -11.50 -0.77
N GLY A 24 -22.80 -11.97 0.41
CA GLY A 24 -23.56 -11.88 1.65
C GLY A 24 -24.64 -12.96 1.83
N LYS A 25 -24.71 -13.95 0.94
CA LYS A 25 -25.64 -15.10 1.03
C LYS A 25 -25.04 -16.20 1.92
N ILE A 26 -24.87 -15.87 3.20
CA ILE A 26 -24.13 -16.69 4.17
C ILE A 26 -24.71 -18.10 4.33
N GLU A 27 -26.03 -18.25 4.43
CA GLU A 27 -26.66 -19.57 4.59
C GLU A 27 -26.49 -20.46 3.34
N GLU A 28 -26.59 -19.87 2.14
CA GLU A 28 -26.33 -20.58 0.89
C GLU A 28 -24.86 -21.00 0.78
N ALA A 29 -23.94 -20.13 1.20
CA ALA A 29 -22.51 -20.43 1.27
C ALA A 29 -22.21 -21.60 2.22
N ILE A 30 -22.78 -21.58 3.43
CA ILE A 30 -22.67 -22.68 4.40
C ILE A 30 -23.18 -23.99 3.79
N SER A 31 -24.30 -23.95 3.07
CA SER A 31 -24.85 -25.13 2.40
C SER A 31 -23.90 -25.68 1.34
N ALA A 32 -23.34 -24.83 0.49
CA ALA A 32 -22.36 -25.21 -0.53
C ALA A 32 -21.09 -25.84 0.08
N TYR A 33 -20.57 -25.25 1.16
CA TYR A 33 -19.43 -25.81 1.90
C TYR A 33 -19.72 -27.18 2.54
N GLN A 34 -20.90 -27.35 3.13
CA GLN A 34 -21.32 -28.65 3.67
C GLN A 34 -21.45 -29.70 2.56
N GLU A 35 -21.89 -29.31 1.35
CA GLU A 35 -21.87 -30.20 0.19
C GLU A 35 -20.44 -30.57 -0.23
N ALA A 36 -19.50 -29.62 -0.22
CA ALA A 36 -18.09 -29.91 -0.46
C ALA A 36 -17.54 -30.94 0.54
N GLN A 37 -17.87 -30.80 1.84
CA GLN A 37 -17.44 -31.73 2.88
C GLN A 37 -18.07 -33.13 2.77
N LYS A 38 -19.31 -33.24 2.28
CA LYS A 38 -19.92 -34.55 1.98
C LYS A 38 -19.16 -35.30 0.88
N LEU A 39 -18.58 -34.56 -0.07
CA LEU A 39 -17.79 -35.12 -1.17
C LEU A 39 -16.35 -35.42 -0.75
N ASN A 40 -15.77 -34.56 0.10
CA ASN A 40 -14.44 -34.74 0.68
C ASN A 40 -14.40 -34.17 2.13
N PRO A 41 -14.50 -35.02 3.17
CA PRO A 41 -14.57 -34.57 4.57
C PRO A 41 -13.35 -33.79 5.08
N ASP A 42 -12.19 -33.98 4.46
CA ASP A 42 -10.94 -33.34 4.86
C ASP A 42 -10.58 -32.12 4.02
N ILE A 43 -11.49 -31.69 3.12
CA ILE A 43 -11.23 -30.55 2.26
C ILE A 43 -11.12 -29.26 3.06
N ASP A 44 -10.11 -28.47 2.71
CA ASP A 44 -9.98 -27.09 3.17
C ASP A 44 -11.03 -26.22 2.46
N LEU A 45 -11.84 -25.52 3.25
CA LEU A 45 -12.92 -24.68 2.77
C LEU A 45 -12.47 -23.26 2.46
N ASN A 46 -11.32 -22.83 2.99
CA ASN A 46 -10.77 -21.49 2.77
C ASN A 46 -9.45 -21.53 1.99
N GLN A 47 -9.58 -21.50 0.66
CA GLN A 47 -8.41 -21.55 -0.24
C GLN A 47 -7.55 -20.27 -0.23
N ASP A 48 -7.96 -19.24 0.52
CA ASP A 48 -7.22 -17.97 0.63
C ASP A 48 -6.18 -18.00 1.77
N THR A 49 -6.17 -19.04 2.61
CA THR A 49 -5.27 -19.18 3.76
C THR A 49 -4.38 -20.41 3.66
N GLU A 50 -3.19 -20.36 4.28
CA GLU A 50 -2.31 -21.54 4.39
C GLU A 50 -2.83 -22.55 5.43
N GLU A 51 -3.60 -22.09 6.41
CA GLU A 51 -4.23 -22.93 7.41
C GLU A 51 -5.51 -23.56 6.86
N ILE A 52 -5.66 -24.87 7.11
CA ILE A 52 -6.86 -25.62 6.73
C ILE A 52 -8.03 -25.18 7.62
N ASP A 53 -9.05 -24.56 7.02
CA ASP A 53 -10.30 -24.24 7.69
C ASP A 53 -11.40 -25.21 7.27
N LYS A 54 -11.96 -25.94 8.25
CA LYS A 54 -13.01 -26.95 8.03
C LYS A 54 -14.36 -26.53 8.60
N ASP A 55 -14.53 -25.32 9.13
CA ASP A 55 -15.83 -24.88 9.63
C ASP A 55 -16.57 -24.02 8.57
N PRO A 56 -17.63 -24.57 7.93
CA PRO A 56 -18.42 -23.83 6.95
C PRO A 56 -18.93 -22.47 7.43
N LYS A 57 -19.28 -22.35 8.73
CA LYS A 57 -19.82 -21.12 9.29
C LYS A 57 -18.71 -20.09 9.45
N ILE A 58 -17.55 -20.48 9.97
CA ILE A 58 -16.41 -19.57 10.15
C ILE A 58 -15.97 -19.04 8.78
N VAL A 59 -15.75 -19.93 7.81
CA VAL A 59 -15.32 -19.54 6.45
C VAL A 59 -16.35 -18.64 5.77
N ALA A 60 -17.65 -18.99 5.82
CA ALA A 60 -18.68 -18.17 5.19
C ALA A 60 -18.76 -16.76 5.81
N HIS A 61 -18.67 -16.64 7.14
CA HIS A 61 -18.70 -15.34 7.81
C HIS A 61 -17.42 -14.52 7.57
N LEU A 62 -16.25 -15.17 7.57
CA LEU A 62 -14.98 -14.53 7.25
C LEU A 62 -15.00 -13.94 5.83
N LEU A 63 -15.39 -14.73 4.83
CA LEU A 63 -15.45 -14.28 3.44
C LEU A 63 -16.54 -13.24 3.19
N ALA A 64 -17.65 -13.28 3.94
CA ALA A 64 -18.67 -12.23 3.90
C ALA A 64 -18.18 -10.92 4.53
N ALA A 65 -17.27 -10.98 5.49
CA ALA A 65 -16.70 -9.82 6.17
C ALA A 65 -15.60 -9.11 5.33
N GLN A 66 -14.85 -9.84 4.50
CA GLN A 66 -13.76 -9.28 3.69
C GLN A 66 -14.17 -8.10 2.79
N PRO A 67 -15.27 -8.15 2.01
CA PRO A 67 -15.73 -7.00 1.22
C PRO A 67 -15.98 -5.74 2.07
N LYS A 68 -16.43 -5.92 3.32
CA LYS A 68 -16.66 -4.82 4.27
C LYS A 68 -15.37 -4.21 4.80
N VAL A 69 -14.33 -5.02 5.02
CA VAL A 69 -12.97 -4.53 5.31
C VAL A 69 -12.44 -3.70 4.14
N ILE A 70 -12.57 -4.19 2.90
CA ILE A 70 -12.15 -3.48 1.69
C ILE A 70 -12.91 -2.14 1.54
N GLU A 71 -14.23 -2.16 1.73
CA GLU A 71 -15.09 -0.96 1.74
C GLU A 71 -14.60 0.05 2.78
N GLY A 72 -14.36 -0.38 4.01
CA GLY A 72 -13.81 0.45 5.09
C GLY A 72 -12.47 1.08 4.72
N ALA A 73 -11.56 0.33 4.09
CA ALA A 73 -10.25 0.81 3.69
C ALA A 73 -10.34 1.86 2.57
N ILE A 74 -11.23 1.67 1.60
CA ILE A 74 -11.49 2.64 0.53
C ILE A 74 -12.04 3.95 1.13
N LEU A 75 -13.06 3.86 1.98
CA LEU A 75 -13.67 5.01 2.64
C LEU A 75 -12.66 5.77 3.53
N ALA A 76 -11.81 5.05 4.26
CA ALA A 76 -10.77 5.65 5.10
C ALA A 76 -9.74 6.43 4.25
N ARG A 77 -9.32 5.85 3.11
CA ARG A 77 -8.42 6.51 2.14
C ARG A 77 -9.05 7.77 1.54
N GLU A 78 -10.36 7.75 1.29
CA GLU A 78 -11.12 8.94 0.86
C GLU A 78 -11.33 9.98 1.98
N GLY A 79 -11.11 9.60 3.24
CA GLY A 79 -11.32 10.47 4.40
C GLY A 79 -12.76 10.51 4.90
N LYS A 80 -13.62 9.59 4.45
CA LYS A 80 -14.97 9.36 4.96
C LYS A 80 -14.91 8.53 6.25
N ILE A 81 -14.40 9.17 7.31
CA ILE A 81 -14.01 8.52 8.58
C ILE A 81 -15.18 7.78 9.23
N LYS A 82 -16.37 8.38 9.26
CA LYS A 82 -17.53 7.79 9.94
C LYS A 82 -18.05 6.57 9.20
N GLU A 83 -18.13 6.68 7.88
CA GLU A 83 -18.55 5.62 6.98
C GLU A 83 -17.56 4.45 7.00
N ALA A 84 -16.25 4.74 7.02
CA ALA A 84 -15.22 3.73 7.15
C ALA A 84 -15.34 2.93 8.46
N ILE A 85 -15.53 3.62 9.59
CA ILE A 85 -15.77 2.97 10.90
C ILE A 85 -17.02 2.10 10.84
N SER A 86 -18.10 2.58 10.21
CA SER A 86 -19.34 1.81 10.06
C SER A 86 -19.12 0.53 9.25
N ALA A 87 -18.40 0.60 8.14
CA ALA A 87 -18.09 -0.56 7.30
C ALA A 87 -17.23 -1.60 8.05
N TYR A 88 -16.22 -1.16 8.80
CA TYR A 88 -15.43 -2.06 9.65
C TYR A 88 -16.27 -2.70 10.76
N GLN A 89 -17.18 -1.95 11.40
CA GLN A 89 -18.10 -2.51 12.38
C GLN A 89 -19.06 -3.54 11.77
N GLU A 90 -19.48 -3.36 10.51
CA GLU A 90 -20.25 -4.37 9.77
C GLU A 90 -19.42 -5.63 9.51
N ALA A 91 -18.14 -5.49 9.15
CA ALA A 91 -17.22 -6.63 9.03
C ALA A 91 -17.10 -7.40 10.36
N GLN A 92 -16.95 -6.68 11.48
CA GLN A 92 -16.82 -7.28 12.81
C GLN A 92 -18.09 -7.95 13.33
N LYS A 93 -19.28 -7.52 12.88
CA LYS A 93 -20.54 -8.22 13.17
C LYS A 93 -20.59 -9.60 12.52
N LEU A 94 -19.96 -9.74 11.35
CA LEU A 94 -19.86 -11.00 10.63
C LEU A 94 -18.76 -11.87 11.22
N ASN A 95 -17.56 -11.32 11.41
CA ASN A 95 -16.43 -11.99 12.05
C ASN A 95 -15.77 -11.07 13.08
N PRO A 96 -15.97 -11.28 14.39
CA PRO A 96 -15.40 -10.44 15.45
C PRO A 96 -13.87 -10.38 15.48
N ASP A 97 -13.20 -11.41 14.96
CA ASP A 97 -11.74 -11.55 14.99
C ASP A 97 -11.06 -11.14 13.69
N ILE A 98 -11.82 -10.61 12.72
CA ILE A 98 -11.27 -10.20 11.42
C ILE A 98 -10.22 -9.09 11.58
N ASP A 99 -9.11 -9.25 10.87
CA ASP A 99 -8.13 -8.20 10.67
C ASP A 99 -8.69 -7.12 9.74
N LEU A 100 -8.80 -5.91 10.26
CA LEU A 100 -9.33 -4.76 9.54
C LEU A 100 -8.27 -4.06 8.69
N ASN A 101 -6.99 -4.42 8.84
CA ASN A 101 -5.89 -3.88 8.05
C ASN A 101 -4.87 -4.97 7.68
N PRO A 102 -5.22 -5.90 6.76
CA PRO A 102 -4.35 -7.01 6.38
C PRO A 102 -3.06 -6.58 5.63
N ASP A 103 -2.88 -5.28 5.38
CA ASP A 103 -1.65 -4.72 4.83
C ASP A 103 -0.55 -4.55 5.92
N THR A 104 -0.84 -4.82 7.20
CA THR A 104 0.12 -4.77 8.32
C THR A 104 0.47 -6.15 8.86
N GLU A 105 1.66 -6.28 9.48
CA GLU A 105 2.10 -7.54 10.09
C GLU A 105 1.26 -7.92 11.32
N GLU A 106 0.74 -6.92 12.03
CA GLU A 106 -0.10 -7.11 13.20
C GLU A 106 -1.58 -7.05 12.82
N ILE A 107 -2.37 -7.92 13.46
CA ILE A 107 -3.84 -7.93 13.33
C ILE A 107 -4.39 -6.67 14.00
N ASP A 108 -5.01 -5.78 13.22
CA ASP A 108 -5.67 -4.59 13.75
C ASP A 108 -7.18 -4.81 13.80
N LYS A 109 -7.72 -4.89 15.03
CA LYS A 109 -9.16 -5.06 15.27
C LYS A 109 -9.85 -3.77 15.71
N ASP A 110 -9.16 -2.64 15.78
CA ASP A 110 -9.79 -1.37 16.17
C ASP A 110 -10.07 -0.50 14.94
N PRO A 111 -11.33 -0.34 14.53
CA PRO A 111 -11.70 0.53 13.41
C PRO A 111 -11.14 1.95 13.52
N LYS A 112 -11.03 2.50 14.74
CA LYS A 112 -10.51 3.85 14.93
C LYS A 112 -9.02 3.92 14.63
N THR A 113 -8.25 2.95 15.12
CA THR A 113 -6.81 2.83 14.86
C THR A 113 -6.54 2.63 13.37
N VAL A 114 -7.26 1.73 12.70
CA VAL A 114 -7.13 1.52 11.25
C VAL A 114 -7.42 2.79 10.46
N VAL A 115 -8.53 3.48 10.76
CA VAL A 115 -8.88 4.72 10.06
C VAL A 115 -7.87 5.83 10.35
N GLN A 116 -7.34 5.88 11.57
CA GLN A 116 -6.27 6.80 11.95
C GLN A 116 -4.98 6.53 11.17
N HIS A 117 -4.62 5.26 10.98
CA HIS A 117 -3.49 4.83 10.16
C HIS A 117 -3.65 5.30 8.71
N PHE A 118 -4.80 5.06 8.08
CA PHE A 118 -5.05 5.55 6.71
C PHE A 118 -5.01 7.08 6.61
N ALA A 119 -5.53 7.80 7.60
CA ALA A 119 -5.49 9.26 7.64
C ALA A 119 -4.04 9.78 7.73
N THR A 120 -3.21 9.16 8.56
CA THR A 120 -1.76 9.45 8.67
C THR A 120 -1.06 9.20 7.34
N GLN A 121 -1.26 8.03 6.73
CA GLN A 121 -0.68 7.67 5.43
C GLN A 121 -1.07 8.65 4.33
N ARG A 122 -2.33 9.14 4.34
CA ARG A 122 -2.79 10.17 3.39
C ARG A 122 -2.01 11.46 3.55
N LYS A 123 -1.76 11.91 4.79
CA LYS A 123 -0.94 13.10 5.06
C LYS A 123 0.50 12.89 4.60
N VAL A 124 1.13 11.75 4.89
CA VAL A 124 2.49 11.45 4.39
C VAL A 124 2.54 11.51 2.86
N ARG A 125 1.58 10.87 2.16
CA ARG A 125 1.50 10.96 0.69
C ARG A 125 1.38 12.40 0.19
N LEU A 126 0.56 13.23 0.83
CA LEU A 126 0.41 14.64 0.49
C LEU A 126 1.71 15.43 0.72
N GLY A 127 2.37 15.22 1.86
CA GLY A 127 3.67 15.84 2.16
C GLY A 127 4.71 15.49 1.10
N ARG A 128 4.83 14.21 0.72
CA ARG A 128 5.75 13.76 -0.34
C ARG A 128 5.45 14.40 -1.68
N TRP A 129 4.17 14.50 -2.03
CA TRP A 129 3.74 15.18 -3.25
C TRP A 129 4.08 16.67 -3.25
N LEU A 130 3.87 17.37 -2.12
CA LEU A 130 4.23 18.77 -1.96
C LEU A 130 5.75 18.99 -2.07
N ALA A 131 6.54 18.14 -1.41
CA ALA A 131 8.00 18.18 -1.44
C ALA A 131 8.54 18.03 -2.87
N ARG A 132 8.06 17.04 -3.63
CA ARG A 132 8.42 16.84 -5.04
C ARG A 132 8.04 18.01 -5.95
N ARG A 133 7.08 18.84 -5.54
CA ARG A 133 6.72 20.10 -6.24
C ARG A 133 7.51 21.32 -5.75
N GLY A 134 8.50 21.13 -4.88
CA GLY A 134 9.31 22.19 -4.29
C GLY A 134 8.59 23.01 -3.22
N LYS A 135 7.38 22.61 -2.79
CA LYS A 135 6.63 23.30 -1.71
C LYS A 135 7.10 22.79 -0.33
N ILE A 136 8.38 22.97 -0.04
CA ILE A 136 9.09 22.35 1.09
C ILE A 136 8.42 22.68 2.43
N GLU A 137 8.19 23.95 2.74
CA GLU A 137 7.58 24.35 4.02
C GLU A 137 6.17 23.75 4.23
N LYS A 138 5.38 23.67 3.15
CA LYS A 138 4.05 23.04 3.20
C LYS A 138 4.16 21.53 3.41
N ALA A 139 5.17 20.89 2.82
CA ALA A 139 5.42 19.47 3.03
C ALA A 139 5.81 19.19 4.49
N ILE A 140 6.73 19.98 5.06
CA ILE A 140 7.15 19.88 6.47
C ILE A 140 5.94 20.01 7.39
N SER A 141 5.09 21.02 7.18
CA SER A 141 3.87 21.21 7.98
C SER A 141 2.92 20.01 7.90
N VAL A 142 2.73 19.44 6.71
CA VAL A 142 1.85 18.26 6.54
C VAL A 142 2.44 17.00 7.18
N TYR A 143 3.77 16.82 7.14
CA TYR A 143 4.44 15.72 7.84
C TYR A 143 4.31 15.85 9.36
N GLN A 144 4.48 17.05 9.91
CA GLN A 144 4.26 17.30 11.34
C GLN A 144 2.82 17.00 11.75
N GLU A 145 1.83 17.31 10.90
CA GLU A 145 0.45 16.88 11.13
C GLU A 145 0.27 15.37 11.09
N ALA A 146 1.01 14.65 10.23
CA ALA A 146 1.00 13.18 10.23
C ALA A 146 1.61 12.63 11.52
N GLN A 147 2.72 13.22 11.99
CA GLN A 147 3.39 12.80 13.22
C GLN A 147 2.58 13.07 14.49
N LYS A 148 1.71 14.08 14.49
CA LYS A 148 0.72 14.27 15.57
C LYS A 148 -0.26 13.11 15.69
N LEU A 149 -0.50 12.39 14.59
CA LEU A 149 -1.41 11.25 14.54
C LEU A 149 -0.70 9.92 14.80
N ASN A 150 0.53 9.79 14.32
CA ASN A 150 1.42 8.67 14.60
C ASN A 150 2.87 9.18 14.69
N PRO A 151 3.44 9.34 15.89
CA PRO A 151 4.79 9.86 16.07
C PRO A 151 5.90 9.02 15.42
N ASP A 152 5.66 7.72 15.23
CA ASP A 152 6.64 6.75 14.71
C ASP A 152 6.52 6.52 13.21
N ILE A 153 5.64 7.25 12.52
CA ILE A 153 5.40 7.08 11.08
C ILE A 153 6.68 7.32 10.27
N ASP A 154 6.99 6.37 9.39
CA ASP A 154 7.99 6.56 8.35
C ASP A 154 7.48 7.53 7.28
N LEU A 155 8.16 8.65 7.13
CA LEU A 155 7.80 9.68 6.15
C LEU A 155 8.33 9.34 4.76
N ASN A 156 9.29 8.41 4.65
CA ASN A 156 9.88 7.96 3.39
C ASN A 156 10.11 6.44 3.33
N PRO A 157 9.04 5.64 3.12
CA PRO A 157 9.11 4.16 3.06
C PRO A 157 9.80 3.61 1.79
N TYR A 158 10.60 4.40 1.10
CA TYR A 158 11.45 3.97 -0.02
C TYR A 158 12.93 3.88 0.37
N THR A 159 13.27 4.16 1.62
CA THR A 159 14.59 3.95 2.21
C THR A 159 14.58 2.70 3.09
N GLU A 160 15.75 2.09 3.28
CA GLU A 160 15.90 0.93 4.18
C GLU A 160 15.67 1.31 5.64
N GLU A 161 16.09 2.52 6.02
CA GLU A 161 15.90 3.06 7.36
C GLU A 161 14.64 3.93 7.42
N ILE A 162 13.99 3.90 8.60
CA ILE A 162 12.82 4.72 8.90
C ILE A 162 13.25 6.19 8.97
N ASP A 163 12.72 7.03 8.08
CA ASP A 163 13.00 8.47 8.09
C ASP A 163 11.86 9.24 8.75
N LYS A 164 12.12 9.68 9.99
CA LYS A 164 11.16 10.44 10.80
C LYS A 164 11.40 11.94 10.77
N ASP A 165 12.42 12.48 10.09
CA ASP A 165 12.65 13.93 10.09
C ASP A 165 11.91 14.62 8.93
N PRO A 166 10.84 15.41 9.20
CA PRO A 166 10.11 16.12 8.17
C PRO A 166 11.00 16.99 7.28
N LYS A 167 12.03 17.61 7.87
CA LYS A 167 12.90 18.54 7.15
C LYS A 167 13.79 17.78 6.17
N THR A 168 14.49 16.75 6.63
CA THR A 168 15.34 15.90 5.79
C THR A 168 14.55 15.29 4.65
N VAL A 169 13.41 14.67 4.93
CA VAL A 169 12.55 14.03 3.92
C VAL A 169 12.06 15.03 2.88
N ALA A 170 11.60 16.21 3.31
CA ALA A 170 11.10 17.23 2.40
C ALA A 170 12.19 17.76 1.46
N HIS A 171 13.40 18.00 1.99
CA HIS A 171 14.54 18.49 1.20
C HIS A 171 15.06 17.41 0.25
N LEU A 172 15.19 16.17 0.71
CA LEU A 172 15.61 15.02 -0.10
C LEU A 172 14.67 14.80 -1.29
N LEU A 173 13.36 14.76 -1.06
CA LEU A 173 12.39 14.54 -2.14
C LEU A 173 12.32 15.71 -3.13
N ALA A 174 12.53 16.94 -2.66
CA ALA A 174 12.64 18.10 -3.53
C ALA A 174 13.92 18.05 -4.38
N ALA A 175 15.05 17.65 -3.79
CA ALA A 175 16.32 17.44 -4.49
C ALA A 175 16.20 16.34 -5.55
N LEU A 176 15.63 15.17 -5.20
CA LEU A 176 15.40 14.07 -6.16
C LEU A 176 14.52 14.49 -7.35
N ALA A 177 13.49 15.31 -7.10
CA ALA A 177 12.67 15.85 -8.19
C ALA A 177 13.49 16.75 -9.14
N LYS A 178 14.40 17.55 -8.59
CA LYS A 178 15.36 18.36 -9.38
C LYS A 178 16.36 17.48 -10.13
N VAL A 179 16.92 16.44 -9.51
CA VAL A 179 17.80 15.47 -10.20
C VAL A 179 17.10 14.86 -11.41
N HIS A 180 15.86 14.40 -11.25
CA HIS A 180 15.08 13.87 -12.36
C HIS A 180 14.81 14.90 -13.46
N GLN A 181 14.54 16.16 -13.10
CA GLN A 181 14.40 17.26 -14.05
C GLN A 181 15.72 17.53 -14.81
N GLY A 182 16.86 17.60 -14.10
CA GLY A 182 18.18 17.78 -14.68
C GLY A 182 18.51 16.67 -15.67
N GLY A 183 18.22 15.42 -15.32
CA GLY A 183 18.44 14.27 -16.21
C GLY A 183 17.58 14.31 -17.48
N LYS A 184 16.35 14.83 -17.40
CA LYS A 184 15.51 15.06 -18.59
C LYS A 184 16.10 16.13 -19.50
N LEU A 185 16.64 17.22 -18.94
CA LEU A 185 17.28 18.29 -19.71
C LEU A 185 18.58 17.80 -20.37
N ALA A 186 19.38 17.02 -19.64
CA ALA A 186 20.62 16.44 -20.14
C ALA A 186 20.37 15.57 -21.38
N ARG A 187 19.38 14.66 -21.32
CA ARG A 187 18.99 13.80 -22.45
C ARG A 187 18.43 14.55 -23.66
N LYS A 188 17.99 15.80 -23.47
CA LYS A 188 17.57 16.69 -24.57
C LYS A 188 18.73 17.51 -25.16
N GLY A 189 19.95 17.34 -24.65
CA GLY A 189 21.11 18.14 -25.03
C GLY A 189 21.17 19.52 -24.36
N GLU A 190 20.25 19.86 -23.46
CA GLU A 190 20.20 21.14 -22.75
C GLU A 190 21.18 21.15 -21.55
N ILE A 191 22.46 20.90 -21.83
CA ILE A 191 23.50 20.61 -20.82
C ILE A 191 23.62 21.68 -19.74
N GLN A 192 23.70 22.97 -20.12
CA GLN A 192 23.88 24.04 -19.15
C GLN A 192 22.69 24.16 -18.20
N LYS A 193 21.46 23.97 -18.71
CA LYS A 193 20.25 23.97 -17.87
C LYS A 193 20.22 22.77 -16.94
N ALA A 194 20.65 21.60 -17.41
CA ALA A 194 20.77 20.41 -16.57
C ALA A 194 21.74 20.65 -15.40
N ILE A 195 22.92 21.21 -15.68
CA ILE A 195 23.93 21.57 -14.67
C ILE A 195 23.33 22.52 -13.62
N SER A 196 22.64 23.59 -14.04
CA SER A 196 22.01 24.52 -13.11
C SER A 196 20.96 23.84 -12.22
N VAL A 197 20.14 22.95 -12.78
CA VAL A 197 19.11 22.22 -12.02
C VAL A 197 19.74 21.23 -11.04
N TYR A 198 20.85 20.58 -11.39
CA TYR A 198 21.58 19.72 -10.46
C TYR A 198 22.22 20.50 -9.31
N GLN A 199 22.77 21.68 -9.57
CA GLN A 199 23.28 22.57 -8.52
C GLN A 199 22.16 23.02 -7.58
N GLU A 200 20.95 23.28 -8.10
CA GLU A 200 19.77 23.51 -7.26
C GLU A 200 19.42 22.30 -6.38
N ALA A 201 19.52 21.08 -6.92
CA ALA A 201 19.33 19.86 -6.14
C ALA A 201 20.33 19.76 -4.98
N GLN A 202 21.61 20.05 -5.24
CA GLN A 202 22.67 20.03 -4.22
C GLN A 202 22.51 21.13 -3.17
N LYS A 203 21.93 22.27 -3.51
CA LYS A 203 21.57 23.30 -2.51
C LYS A 203 20.50 22.79 -1.52
N LEU A 204 19.60 21.93 -1.99
CA LEU A 204 18.56 21.34 -1.15
C LEU A 204 19.09 20.17 -0.34
N TYR A 205 19.93 19.33 -0.94
CA TYR A 205 20.52 18.15 -0.33
C TYR A 205 21.96 17.95 -0.84
N PRO A 206 22.99 18.41 -0.10
CA PRO A 206 24.37 18.50 -0.60
C PRO A 206 24.96 17.17 -1.09
N ASP A 207 24.62 16.07 -0.43
CA ASP A 207 25.16 14.74 -0.73
C ASP A 207 24.34 13.93 -1.73
N ILE A 208 23.41 14.57 -2.44
CA ILE A 208 22.50 13.90 -3.37
C ILE A 208 23.28 13.24 -4.52
N ASP A 209 22.97 11.98 -4.79
CA ASP A 209 23.40 11.30 -6.00
C ASP A 209 22.64 11.86 -7.20
N LEU A 210 23.38 12.43 -8.15
CA LEU A 210 22.81 13.01 -9.36
C LEU A 210 22.56 11.94 -10.45
N ASN A 211 23.11 10.73 -10.29
CA ASN A 211 22.94 9.64 -11.25
C ASN A 211 22.82 8.26 -10.57
N SER A 212 21.61 7.92 -10.14
CA SER A 212 21.30 6.63 -9.51
C SER A 212 21.48 5.38 -10.40
N LYS A 213 22.03 5.51 -11.62
CA LYS A 213 22.36 4.38 -12.50
C LYS A 213 23.81 3.91 -12.34
N THR A 214 24.66 4.70 -11.70
CA THR A 214 26.05 4.34 -11.43
C THR A 214 26.15 3.58 -10.11
N LYS A 215 27.18 2.73 -9.97
CA LYS A 215 27.45 2.02 -8.71
C LYS A 215 27.97 2.97 -7.62
N GLU A 216 28.61 4.05 -8.03
CA GLU A 216 29.15 5.08 -7.16
C GLU A 216 28.28 6.33 -7.22
N VAL A 217 28.23 7.06 -6.10
CA VAL A 217 27.52 8.34 -6.00
C VAL A 217 28.18 9.36 -6.91
N ASP A 218 27.47 9.83 -7.93
CA ASP A 218 27.98 10.85 -8.84
C ASP A 218 27.45 12.22 -8.43
N LYS A 219 28.35 13.04 -7.87
CA LYS A 219 28.04 14.38 -7.37
C LYS A 219 28.49 15.49 -8.33
N ASP A 220 29.08 15.19 -9.50
CA ASP A 220 29.50 16.25 -10.43
C ASP A 220 28.41 16.55 -11.47
N PRO A 221 27.72 17.72 -11.38
CA PRO A 221 26.69 18.10 -12.34
C PRO A 221 27.15 18.06 -13.79
N LYS A 222 28.41 18.42 -14.05
CA LYS A 222 28.94 18.52 -15.42
C LYS A 222 29.16 17.14 -16.01
N THR A 223 29.81 16.25 -15.26
CA THR A 223 30.04 14.87 -15.68
C THR A 223 28.73 14.14 -15.91
N VAL A 224 27.78 14.21 -14.96
CA VAL A 224 26.46 13.56 -15.10
C VAL A 224 25.69 14.07 -16.30
N ALA A 225 25.62 15.40 -16.50
CA ALA A 225 24.89 15.97 -17.63
C ALA A 225 25.48 15.54 -18.97
N GLN A 226 26.82 15.48 -19.09
CA GLN A 226 27.49 15.02 -20.31
C GLN A 226 27.27 13.54 -20.56
N GLN A 227 27.37 12.71 -19.51
CA GLN A 227 27.17 11.27 -19.61
C GLN A 227 25.75 10.93 -20.08
N LEU A 228 24.74 11.49 -19.41
CA LEU A 228 23.33 11.23 -19.76
C LEU A 228 22.94 11.69 -21.17
N ASN A 229 23.57 12.76 -21.69
CA ASN A 229 23.37 13.22 -23.06
C ASN A 229 24.03 12.29 -24.10
N ARG A 230 25.19 11.71 -23.77
CA ARG A 230 25.84 10.71 -24.61
C ARG A 230 25.01 9.43 -24.68
N ASP A 231 24.54 8.95 -23.52
CA ASP A 231 23.76 7.72 -23.41
C ASP A 231 22.36 7.80 -24.06
N SER A 232 21.89 9.00 -24.40
CA SER A 232 20.60 9.22 -25.06
C SER A 232 20.65 9.30 -26.58
N LYS A 233 21.84 9.21 -27.17
CA LYS A 233 22.06 9.24 -28.63
C LYS A 233 22.29 7.84 -29.16
#